data_AF-A0A6G3LCI5-F1
#
_entry.id   AF-A0A6G3LCI5-F1
#
_cell.length_a   1.000
_cell.length_b   1.000
_cell.length_c   1.000
_cell.angle_alpha   90.00
_cell.angle_beta   90.00
_cell.angle_gamma   90.00
#
_symmetry.space_group_name_H-M   'P 1'
#
loop_
_entity.id
_entity.type
_entity.pdbx_description
1 polymer ?
#
loop_
_entity_poly.entity_id
_entity_poly.type
_entity_poly.pdbx_seq_one_letter_code
_entity_poly.pdbx_strand_id
1 'polypeptide(L)'
;YEICEGDMRRAINLLQSSSAIGKVTVDAVYKVMGLAHPKEIREMVENALEGKFDVARERLRKLMIEYGLSGVDIIKQVHREIFSPEIQLSEEQRVLIADYTGEILYRMVEGADDEIQMSSFLAWLVLLGRRTSQE
;
A
#
# COMPACT_ATOMS: atom_id res chain seq x y z
N TYR A 1 -17.57 -2.13 -6.12
CA TYR A 1 -17.68 -3.59 -5.86
C TYR A 1 -16.43 -4.08 -5.15
N GLU A 2 -15.24 -3.85 -5.70
CA GLU A 2 -13.93 -4.22 -5.11
C GLU A 2 -13.78 -3.81 -3.63
N ILE A 3 -14.12 -2.56 -3.30
CA ILE A 3 -14.01 -2.04 -1.92
C ILE A 3 -14.99 -2.68 -0.94
N CYS A 4 -16.17 -3.08 -1.42
CA CYS A 4 -17.25 -3.57 -0.57
C CYS A 4 -17.28 -5.09 -0.47
N GLU A 5 -16.55 -5.80 -1.34
CA GLU A 5 -16.46 -7.28 -1.37
C GLU A 5 -17.84 -7.96 -1.34
N GLY A 6 -18.85 -7.32 -1.95
CA GLY A 6 -20.25 -7.81 -1.97
C GLY A 6 -21.10 -7.44 -0.75
N ASP A 7 -20.56 -6.76 0.26
CA ASP A 7 -21.33 -6.23 1.39
C ASP A 7 -22.12 -4.96 0.98
N MET A 8 -23.43 -5.13 0.82
CA MET A 8 -24.36 -4.07 0.44
C MET A 8 -24.50 -2.98 1.52
N ARG A 9 -24.38 -3.32 2.81
CA ARG A 9 -24.42 -2.33 3.90
C ARG A 9 -23.20 -1.41 3.81
N ARG A 10 -22.02 -1.99 3.59
CA ARG A 10 -20.78 -1.23 3.40
C ARG A 10 -20.88 -0.29 2.19
N ALA A 11 -21.45 -0.77 1.08
CA ALA A 11 -21.64 0.04 -0.13
C ALA A 11 -22.54 1.27 0.11
N ILE A 12 -23.67 1.08 0.79
CA ILE A 12 -24.62 2.18 1.09
C ILE A 12 -23.97 3.21 2.01
N ASN A 13 -23.35 2.78 3.10
CA ASN A 13 -22.67 3.67 4.04
C ASN A 13 -21.59 4.49 3.34
N LEU A 14 -20.85 3.85 2.42
CA LEU A 14 -19.79 4.51 1.70
C LEU A 14 -20.28 5.58 0.73
N LEU A 15 -21.35 5.28 0.00
CA LEU A 15 -21.99 6.23 -0.89
C LEU A 15 -22.56 7.43 -0.12
N GLN A 16 -23.19 7.16 1.04
CA GLN A 16 -23.73 8.21 1.89
C GLN A 16 -22.63 9.13 2.41
N SER A 17 -21.56 8.58 2.97
CA SER A 17 -20.41 9.36 3.46
C SER A 17 -19.70 10.11 2.33
N SER A 18 -19.57 9.52 1.14
CA SER A 18 -18.95 10.17 -0.02
C SER A 18 -19.78 11.32 -0.57
N SER A 19 -21.11 11.19 -0.57
CA SER A 19 -22.02 12.25 -1.04
C SER A 19 -22.11 13.42 -0.06
N ALA A 20 -21.86 13.19 1.24
CA ALA A 20 -21.82 14.26 2.25
C ALA A 20 -20.63 15.23 2.06
N ILE A 21 -19.54 14.79 1.42
CA ILE A 21 -18.34 15.59 1.16
C ILE A 21 -18.47 16.38 -0.16
N GLY A 22 -19.43 16.04 -1.01
CA GLY A 22 -19.69 16.71 -2.28
C GLY A 22 -19.93 15.73 -3.43
N LYS A 23 -19.34 16.02 -4.60
CA LYS A 23 -19.50 15.15 -5.77
C LYS A 23 -18.83 13.80 -5.53
N VAL A 24 -19.59 12.73 -5.65
CA VAL A 24 -19.08 11.35 -5.56
C VAL A 24 -18.14 11.09 -6.73
N THR A 25 -16.86 10.89 -6.39
CA THR A 25 -15.77 10.54 -7.31
C THR A 25 -14.97 9.38 -6.72
N VAL A 26 -14.16 8.71 -7.54
CA VAL A 26 -13.30 7.61 -7.06
C VAL A 26 -12.40 8.08 -5.92
N ASP A 27 -11.77 9.24 -6.06
CA ASP A 27 -10.92 9.84 -5.02
C ASP A 27 -11.69 10.12 -3.73
N ALA A 28 -12.92 10.65 -3.85
CA ALA A 28 -13.77 10.88 -2.68
C ALA A 28 -14.11 9.57 -1.96
N VAL A 29 -14.34 8.48 -2.70
CA VAL A 29 -14.64 7.16 -2.14
C VAL A 29 -13.43 6.58 -1.40
N TYR A 30 -12.22 6.63 -2.00
CA TYR A 30 -10.98 6.18 -1.34
C TYR A 30 -10.65 7.02 -0.11
N LYS A 31 -10.85 8.34 -0.18
CA LYS A 31 -10.65 9.25 0.95
C LYS A 31 -11.59 8.94 2.12
N VAL A 32 -12.88 8.70 1.85
CA VAL A 32 -13.85 8.32 2.89
C VAL A 32 -13.52 6.96 3.50
N MET A 33 -13.02 6.04 2.69
CA MET A 33 -12.61 4.71 3.14
C MET A 33 -11.39 4.72 4.06
N GLY A 34 -10.57 5.78 4.03
CA GLY A 34 -9.22 5.72 4.58
C GLY A 34 -8.42 4.60 3.90
N LEU A 35 -8.43 4.56 2.57
CA LEU A 35 -7.59 3.66 1.78
C LEU A 35 -6.79 4.47 0.77
N ALA A 36 -5.55 4.04 0.49
CA ALA A 36 -4.76 4.61 -0.58
C ALA A 36 -5.33 4.20 -1.93
N HIS A 37 -5.08 5.00 -2.96
CA HIS A 37 -5.38 4.55 -4.31
C HIS A 37 -4.40 3.41 -4.68
N PRO A 38 -4.87 2.28 -5.26
CA PRO A 38 -4.01 1.15 -5.66
C PRO A 38 -2.77 1.57 -6.45
N LYS A 39 -2.99 2.51 -7.38
CA LYS A 39 -1.94 3.16 -8.16
C LYS A 39 -0.83 3.76 -7.29
N GLU A 40 -1.15 4.50 -6.22
CA GLU A 40 -0.16 5.12 -5.34
C GLU A 40 0.67 4.08 -4.59
N ILE A 41 0.06 2.96 -4.20
CA ILE A 41 0.74 1.84 -3.53
C ILE A 41 1.75 1.18 -4.49
N ARG A 42 1.33 0.86 -5.72
CA ARG A 42 2.24 0.29 -6.74
C ARG A 42 3.39 1.23 -7.04
N GLU A 43 3.07 2.50 -7.25
CA GLU A 43 4.02 3.57 -7.49
C GLU A 43 5.05 3.74 -6.36
N MET A 44 4.67 3.48 -5.11
CA MET A 44 5.58 3.46 -3.96
C MET A 44 6.52 2.23 -4.01
N VAL A 45 5.97 1.05 -4.29
CA VAL A 45 6.73 -0.21 -4.38
C VAL A 45 7.72 -0.19 -5.56
N GLU A 46 7.27 0.24 -6.74
CA GLU A 46 8.09 0.35 -7.96
C GLU A 46 9.26 1.31 -7.75
N ASN A 47 9.03 2.50 -7.19
CA ASN A 47 10.10 3.43 -6.86
C ASN A 47 11.15 2.80 -5.93
N ALA A 48 10.70 2.03 -4.94
CA ALA A 48 11.62 1.35 -4.02
C ALA A 48 12.44 0.29 -4.76
N LEU A 49 11.81 -0.55 -5.59
CA LEU A 49 12.51 -1.57 -6.40
C LEU A 49 13.49 -0.93 -7.40
N GLU A 50 13.19 0.24 -7.95
CA GLU A 50 14.11 1.02 -8.80
C GLU A 50 15.25 1.69 -8.01
N GLY A 51 15.26 1.56 -6.69
CA GLY A 51 16.30 2.13 -5.82
C GLY A 51 16.07 3.58 -5.41
N LYS A 52 14.94 4.18 -5.76
CA LYS A 52 14.56 5.56 -5.42
C LYS A 52 13.94 5.62 -4.02
N PHE A 53 14.72 5.27 -3.00
CA PHE A 53 14.27 5.18 -1.60
C PHE A 53 13.59 6.47 -1.11
N ASP A 54 14.21 7.63 -1.31
CA ASP A 54 13.67 8.90 -0.80
C ASP A 54 12.32 9.24 -1.43
N VAL A 55 12.14 8.93 -2.72
CA VAL A 55 10.87 9.15 -3.44
C VAL A 55 9.79 8.20 -2.93
N ALA A 56 10.12 6.93 -2.70
CA ALA A 56 9.21 5.96 -2.11
C ALA A 56 8.82 6.35 -0.68
N ARG A 57 9.78 6.82 0.13
CA ARG A 57 9.54 7.27 1.50
C ARG A 57 8.67 8.52 1.56
N GLU A 58 8.86 9.47 0.65
CA GLU A 58 8.01 10.65 0.55
C GLU A 58 6.56 10.25 0.21
N ARG A 59 6.37 9.31 -0.72
CA ARG A 59 5.04 8.74 -1.03
C ARG A 59 4.40 8.09 0.19
N LEU A 60 5.16 7.25 0.91
CA LEU A 60 4.70 6.64 2.16
C LEU A 60 4.24 7.70 3.17
N ARG A 61 5.00 8.78 3.37
CA ARG A 61 4.63 9.84 4.30
C ARG A 61 3.37 10.56 3.88
N LYS A 62 3.16 10.80 2.57
CA LYS A 62 1.88 11.34 2.08
C LYS A 62 0.71 10.40 2.39
N LEU A 63 0.88 9.11 2.15
CA LEU A 63 -0.11 8.08 2.49
C LEU A 63 -0.47 8.09 3.98
N MET A 64 0.51 8.18 4.87
CA MET A 64 0.28 8.18 6.31
C MET A 64 -0.28 9.51 6.84
N ILE A 65 0.24 10.66 6.36
CA ILE A 65 -0.08 11.98 6.93
C ILE A 65 -1.28 12.61 6.24
N GLU A 66 -1.30 12.66 4.91
CA GLU A 66 -2.37 13.36 4.16
C GLU A 66 -3.66 12.55 4.14
N TYR A 67 -3.54 11.23 3.98
CA TYR A 67 -4.69 10.31 3.93
C TYR A 67 -4.98 9.63 5.27
N GLY A 68 -4.12 9.80 6.28
CA GLY A 68 -4.34 9.27 7.63
C GLY A 68 -4.27 7.74 7.74
N LEU A 69 -3.56 7.08 6.83
CA LEU A 69 -3.49 5.63 6.77
C LEU A 69 -2.52 5.06 7.82
N SER A 70 -2.93 3.98 8.48
CA SER A 70 -2.01 3.23 9.35
C SER A 70 -0.99 2.45 8.51
N GLY A 71 0.19 2.17 9.09
CA GLY A 71 1.19 1.30 8.46
C GLY A 71 0.61 -0.08 8.16
N VAL A 72 -0.24 -0.59 9.06
CA VAL A 72 -0.97 -1.85 8.91
C VAL A 72 -1.89 -1.86 7.68
N ASP A 73 -2.59 -0.76 7.40
CA ASP A 73 -3.48 -0.68 6.24
C ASP A 73 -2.70 -0.58 4.93
N ILE A 74 -1.58 0.14 4.95
CA ILE A 74 -0.69 0.26 3.79
C ILE A 74 -0.04 -1.08 3.47
N ILE A 75 0.53 -1.78 4.46
CA ILE A 75 1.21 -3.07 4.22
C ILE A 75 0.22 -4.16 3.75
N LYS A 76 -1.02 -4.15 4.24
CA LYS A 76 -2.10 -5.03 3.72
C LYS A 76 -2.46 -4.70 2.27
N GLN A 77 -2.43 -3.43 1.89
CA GLN A 77 -2.64 -3.03 0.50
C GLN A 77 -1.47 -3.46 -0.39
N VAL A 78 -0.24 -3.28 0.07
CA VAL A 78 0.96 -3.81 -0.63
C VAL A 78 0.79 -5.31 -0.90
N HIS A 79 0.40 -6.09 0.11
CA HIS A 79 0.16 -7.52 -0.07
C HIS A 79 -0.87 -7.83 -1.15
N ARG A 80 -1.93 -7.03 -1.30
CA ARG A 80 -2.90 -7.22 -2.39
C ARG A 80 -2.31 -6.83 -3.75
N GLU A 81 -1.61 -5.70 -3.81
CA GLU A 81 -1.08 -5.16 -5.05
C GLU A 81 0.02 -6.03 -5.67
N ILE A 82 0.84 -6.74 -4.88
CA ILE A 82 1.89 -7.63 -5.43
C ILE A 82 1.35 -8.81 -6.27
N PHE A 83 0.07 -9.16 -6.08
CA PHE A 83 -0.64 -10.17 -6.88
C PHE A 83 -1.48 -9.55 -8.00
N SER A 84 -1.55 -8.22 -8.08
CA SER A 84 -2.22 -7.52 -9.17
C SER A 84 -1.46 -7.73 -10.48
N PRO A 85 -2.16 -7.93 -11.63
CA PRO A 85 -1.50 -7.97 -12.93
C PRO A 85 -0.92 -6.62 -13.36
N GLU A 86 -1.25 -5.53 -12.65
CA GLU A 86 -0.80 -4.18 -12.97
C GLU A 86 0.63 -3.88 -12.52
N ILE A 87 1.18 -4.66 -11.58
CA ILE A 87 2.58 -4.52 -11.14
C ILE A 87 3.45 -5.60 -11.81
N GLN A 88 4.55 -5.17 -12.41
CA GLN A 88 5.48 -6.08 -13.09
C GLN A 88 6.52 -6.59 -12.11
N LEU A 89 6.24 -7.76 -11.51
CA LEU A 89 7.15 -8.47 -10.61
C LEU A 89 7.47 -9.84 -11.17
N SER A 90 8.73 -10.27 -11.06
CA SER A 90 9.09 -11.68 -11.27
C SER A 90 8.43 -12.56 -10.20
N GLU A 91 8.29 -13.86 -10.49
CA GLU A 91 7.74 -14.81 -9.51
C GLU A 91 8.56 -14.83 -8.22
N GLU A 92 9.88 -14.82 -8.35
CA GLU A 92 10.81 -14.77 -7.21
C GLU A 92 10.64 -13.50 -6.38
N GLN A 93 10.57 -12.33 -7.03
CA GLN A 93 10.31 -11.06 -6.34
C GLN A 93 8.99 -11.13 -5.58
N ARG A 94 7.92 -11.64 -6.21
CA ARG A 94 6.61 -11.75 -5.57
C ARG A 94 6.65 -12.62 -4.31
N VAL A 95 7.33 -13.76 -4.37
CA VAL A 95 7.48 -14.66 -3.21
C VAL A 95 8.23 -13.98 -2.07
N LEU A 96 9.38 -13.36 -2.38
CA LEU A 96 10.19 -12.68 -1.36
C LEU A 96 9.44 -11.51 -0.72
N ILE A 97 8.72 -10.71 -1.53
CA ILE A 97 7.97 -9.56 -1.03
C ILE A 97 6.79 -10.03 -0.16
N ALA A 98 6.11 -11.12 -0.54
CA ALA A 98 5.01 -11.68 0.23
C ALA A 98 5.47 -12.15 1.63
N ASP A 99 6.60 -12.86 1.69
CA ASP A 99 7.20 -13.33 2.94
C ASP A 99 7.55 -12.15 3.87
N TYR A 100 8.29 -11.17 3.35
CA TYR A 100 8.73 -10.04 4.16
C TYR A 100 7.59 -9.11 4.58
N THR A 101 6.54 -8.99 3.75
CA THR A 101 5.30 -8.30 4.11
C THR A 101 4.65 -8.92 5.35
N GLY A 102 4.63 -10.25 5.44
CA GLY A 102 4.11 -10.97 6.61
C GLY A 102 4.89 -10.66 7.89
N GLU A 103 6.22 -10.61 7.81
CA GLU A 103 7.08 -10.27 8.94
C GLU A 103 6.86 -8.82 9.41
N ILE A 104 6.80 -7.87 8.48
CA ILE A 104 6.54 -6.46 8.78
C ILE A 104 5.17 -6.28 9.44
N LEU A 105 4.14 -6.94 8.90
CA LEU A 105 2.79 -6.92 9.49
C LEU A 105 2.80 -7.48 10.92
N TYR A 106 3.48 -8.61 11.14
CA TYR A 106 3.60 -9.19 12.48
C TYR A 106 4.23 -8.19 13.47
N ARG A 107 5.35 -7.58 13.11
CA ARG A 107 6.04 -6.59 13.96
C ARG A 107 5.15 -5.39 14.29
N MET A 108 4.39 -4.86 13.33
CA MET A 108 3.44 -3.77 13.58
C MET A 108 2.31 -4.18 14.52
N VAL A 109 1.77 -5.39 14.35
CA VAL A 109 0.71 -5.92 15.23
C VAL A 109 1.21 -6.09 16.67
N GLU A 110 2.49 -6.44 16.86
CA GLU A 110 3.15 -6.50 18.17
C GLU A 110 3.48 -5.11 18.76
N GLY A 111 3.12 -4.03 18.07
CA GLY A 111 3.27 -2.65 18.56
C GLY A 111 4.59 -1.99 18.17
N ALA A 112 5.30 -2.49 17.16
CA ALA A 112 6.41 -1.76 16.56
C ALA A 112 5.93 -0.48 15.86
N ASP A 113 6.81 0.51 15.75
CA ASP A 113 6.49 1.79 15.11
C ASP A 113 6.24 1.64 13.60
N ASP A 114 5.07 2.12 13.15
CA ASP A 114 4.60 2.02 11.76
C ASP A 114 5.56 2.69 10.76
N GLU A 115 6.02 3.92 11.04
CA GLU A 115 6.87 4.67 10.10
C GLU A 115 8.25 4.00 9.96
N ILE A 116 8.81 3.51 11.07
CA ILE A 116 10.07 2.77 11.07
C ILE A 116 9.92 1.44 10.33
N GLN A 117 8.89 0.65 10.60
CA GLN A 117 8.71 -0.65 9.93
C GLN A 117 8.41 -0.48 8.43
N MET A 118 7.60 0.48 8.04
CA MET A 118 7.36 0.78 6.62
C MET A 118 8.63 1.29 5.93
N SER A 119 9.43 2.13 6.60
CA SER A 119 10.73 2.57 6.06
C SER A 119 11.70 1.39 5.90
N SER A 120 11.71 0.46 6.85
CA SER A 120 12.49 -0.79 6.77
C SER A 120 12.04 -1.64 5.57
N PHE A 121 10.73 -1.74 5.34
CA PHE A 121 10.17 -2.44 4.19
C PHE A 121 10.64 -1.83 2.86
N LEU A 122 10.55 -0.50 2.71
CA LEU A 122 11.02 0.19 1.51
C LEU A 122 12.53 0.02 1.29
N ALA A 123 13.33 0.07 2.36
CA ALA A 123 14.77 -0.15 2.26
C ALA A 123 15.09 -1.58 1.80
N TRP A 124 14.35 -2.57 2.31
CA TRP A 124 14.51 -3.96 1.88
C TRP A 124 14.13 -4.16 0.40
N LEU A 125 13.06 -3.51 -0.08
CA LEU A 125 12.71 -3.51 -1.52
C LEU A 125 13.83 -2.93 -2.39
N VAL A 126 14.48 -1.85 -1.95
CA VAL A 126 15.64 -1.26 -2.65
C VAL A 126 16.78 -2.27 -2.77
N LEU A 127 17.05 -3.02 -1.69
CA LEU A 127 18.09 -4.05 -1.72
C LEU A 127 17.71 -5.21 -2.64
N LEU A 128 16.43 -5.61 -2.66
CA LEU A 128 15.92 -6.63 -3.56
C LEU A 128 16.07 -6.22 -5.04
N GLY A 129 15.62 -5.02 -5.40
CA GLY A 129 15.70 -4.52 -6.77
C GLY A 129 17.14 -4.34 -7.28
N ARG A 130 18.07 -4.01 -6.38
CA ARG A 130 19.52 -3.98 -6.71
C ARG A 130 20.09 -5.35 -7.02
N ARG A 131 19.63 -6.41 -6.34
CA ARG A 131 20.08 -7.78 -6.61
C ARG A 131 19.61 -8.25 -7.98
N THR A 132 18.35 -8.02 -8.32
CA THR A 132 17.77 -8.41 -9.61
C THR A 132 18.30 -7.60 -10.79
N SER A 133 18.92 -6.44 -10.55
CA SER A 133 19.56 -5.64 -11.61
C SER A 133 21.01 -6.06 -11.92
N GLN A 134 21.60 -6.92 -11.08
CA GLN A 134 22.98 -7.41 -11.23
C GLN A 134 23.05 -8.80 -11.88
N GLU A 135 21.91 -9.45 -12.09
CA GLU A 135 21.75 -10.70 -12.84
C GLU A 135 21.27 -10.42 -14.27
#